data_AF-A0A1W1ZCL8-F1
#
_entry.id   AF-A0A1W1ZCL8-F1
#
_cell.length_a   1.000
_cell.length_b   1.000
_cell.length_c   1.000
_cell.angle_alpha   90.00
_cell.angle_beta   90.00
_cell.angle_gamma   90.00
#
_symmetry.space_group_name_H-M   'P 1'
#
loop_
_entity.id
_entity.type
_entity.pdbx_description
1 polymer ?
#
loop_
_entity_poly.entity_id
_entity_poly.type
_entity_poly.pdbx_seq_one_letter_code
_entity_poly.pdbx_strand_id
1 'polypeptide(L)' 'MDLKQFLTDNPIIKQAVLARLMYGVDHATTKLANKLTGLNKQRITRDDEELALKVLQELGANISKLKVSE' A
#
# COMPACT_ATOMS: atom_id res chain seq x y z
N MET A 1 1.07 -8.87 -11.52
CA MET A 1 1.33 -7.42 -11.42
C MET A 1 2.04 -7.21 -10.11
N ASP A 2 3.18 -6.52 -10.09
CA ASP A 2 3.88 -6.18 -8.84
C ASP A 2 3.27 -4.92 -8.20
N LEU A 3 3.58 -4.70 -6.91
CA LEU A 3 3.04 -3.56 -6.16
C LEU A 3 3.42 -2.21 -6.78
N LYS A 4 4.59 -2.10 -7.41
CA LYS A 4 5.05 -0.84 -8.01
C LYS A 4 4.23 -0.48 -9.24
N GLN A 5 3.98 -1.44 -10.11
CA GLN A 5 3.16 -1.27 -11.30
C GLN A 5 1.72 -0.93 -10.90
N PHE A 6 1.17 -1.65 -9.91
CA PHE A 6 -0.18 -1.38 -9.41
C PHE A 6 -0.36 0.07 -8.91
N LEU A 7 0.59 0.60 -8.16
CA LEU A 7 0.54 1.98 -7.66
C LEU A 7 0.76 3.02 -8.75
N THR A 8 1.46 2.66 -9.82
CA THR A 8 1.63 3.52 -11.01
C THR A 8 0.33 3.60 -11.79
N ASP A 9 -0.37 2.47 -11.94
CA ASP A 9 -1.64 2.37 -12.68
C ASP A 9 -2.82 2.97 -11.88
N ASN A 10 -2.68 3.10 -10.55
CA ASN A 10 -3.74 3.56 -9.65
C ASN A 10 -3.30 4.77 -8.81
N PRO A 11 -3.09 5.97 -9.41
CA PRO A 11 -2.59 7.15 -8.72
C PRO A 11 -3.53 7.70 -7.63
N ILE A 12 -4.80 7.27 -7.64
CA ILE A 12 -5.78 7.61 -6.59
C ILE A 12 -5.39 7.02 -5.21
N ILE A 13 -4.62 5.92 -5.21
CA ILE A 13 -4.14 5.29 -3.99
C ILE A 13 -2.94 6.11 -3.49
N LYS A 14 -3.20 6.97 -2.50
CA LYS A 14 -2.16 7.77 -1.87
C LYS A 14 -1.14 6.85 -1.18
N GLN A 15 0.06 6.79 -1.75
CA GLN A 15 1.16 5.96 -1.22
C GLN A 15 1.44 6.22 0.26
N ALA A 16 1.30 7.47 0.72
CA ALA A 16 1.48 7.81 2.13
C ALA A 16 0.45 7.13 3.06
N VAL A 17 -0.81 7.01 2.62
CA VAL A 17 -1.87 6.36 3.38
C VAL A 17 -1.66 4.85 3.37
N LEU A 18 -1.42 4.29 2.17
CA LEU A 18 -1.14 2.87 2.02
C LEU A 18 0.06 2.44 2.88
N ALA A 19 1.16 3.21 2.85
CA ALA A 19 2.35 2.91 3.64
C ALA A 19 2.07 2.89 5.15
N ARG A 20 1.31 3.88 5.65
CA ARG A 20 0.93 3.95 7.08
C ARG A 20 0.13 2.72 7.51
N LEU A 21 -0.82 2.29 6.67
CA LEU A 21 -1.63 1.10 6.91
C LEU A 21 -0.81 -0.20 6.82
N MET A 22 0.17 -0.28 5.91
CA MET A 22 1.02 -1.46 5.74
C MET A 22 2.02 -1.64 6.89
N TYR A 23 2.70 -0.56 7.30
CA TYR A 23 3.86 -0.68 8.19
C TYR A 23 3.61 -0.18 9.61
N GLY A 24 2.61 0.67 9.86
CA GLY A 24 2.27 1.15 11.20
C GLY A 24 3.38 1.92 11.93
N VAL A 25 4.36 2.49 11.21
CA VAL A 25 5.51 3.21 11.78
C VAL A 25 5.60 4.64 11.24
N ASP A 26 6.23 5.54 11.99
CA ASP A 26 6.34 6.97 11.66
C ASP A 26 7.03 7.23 10.31
N HIS A 27 7.98 6.37 9.93
CA HIS A 27 8.73 6.48 8.67
C HIS A 27 8.16 5.61 7.55
N ALA A 28 6.90 5.17 7.67
CA ALA A 28 6.29 4.25 6.72
C ALA A 28 6.32 4.78 5.27
N THR A 29 5.99 6.06 5.08
CA THR A 29 5.97 6.68 3.74
C THR A 29 7.35 6.66 3.10
N THR A 30 8.38 7.06 3.83
CA THR A 30 9.78 7.03 3.36
C THR A 30 10.25 5.61 3.11
N LYS A 31 9.85 4.64 3.96
CA LYS A 31 10.15 3.22 3.80
C LYS A 31 9.57 2.67 2.49
N LEU A 32 8.29 2.93 2.21
CA LEU A 32 7.66 2.51 0.96
C LEU A 32 8.32 3.18 -0.25
N ALA A 33 8.57 4.49 -0.18
CA ALA A 33 9.21 5.24 -1.26
C ALA A 33 10.62 4.71 -1.58
N ASN A 34 11.44 4.42 -0.56
CA ASN A 34 12.76 3.84 -0.73
C ASN A 34 12.69 2.45 -1.40
N LYS A 35 11.73 1.63 -1.00
CA LYS A 35 11.53 0.30 -1.60
C LYS A 35 11.04 0.36 -3.05
N LEU A 36 10.15 1.29 -3.38
CA LEU A 36 9.65 1.49 -4.75
C LEU A 36 10.72 2.00 -5.71
N THR A 37 11.62 2.85 -5.20
CA THR A 37 12.74 3.42 -5.98
C THR A 37 13.96 2.49 -6.03
N GLY A 38 14.04 1.47 -5.17
CA GLY A 38 15.23 0.62 -5.07
C GLY A 38 16.38 1.25 -4.29
N LEU A 39 16.15 2.38 -3.63
CA LEU A 39 17.17 3.15 -2.92
C LEU A 39 17.76 2.31 -1.76
N ASN A 40 19.06 2.44 -1.50
CA ASN A 40 19.75 1.74 -0.41
C ASN A 40 19.59 0.20 -0.46
N LYS A 41 19.45 -0.38 -1.67
CA LYS A 41 19.18 -1.81 -1.89
C LYS A 41 17.86 -2.30 -1.26
N GLN A 42 16.99 -1.39 -0.82
CA GLN A 42 15.66 -1.74 -0.34
C GLN A 42 14.79 -2.00 -1.57
N ARG A 43 14.24 -3.20 -1.65
CA ARG A 43 13.31 -3.60 -2.72
C ARG A 43 11.98 -3.97 -2.10
N ILE A 44 10.93 -3.92 -2.92
CA ILE A 44 9.65 -4.54 -2.58
C ILE A 44 9.90 -6.04 -2.43
N THR A 45 9.61 -6.56 -1.24
CA THR A 45 9.65 -7.99 -0.93
C THR A 45 8.26 -8.60 -1.08
N ARG A 46 8.19 -9.93 -1.11
CA ARG A 46 6.92 -10.65 -1.10
C ARG A 46 6.04 -10.26 0.10
N ASP A 47 6.64 -10.11 1.28
CA ASP A 47 5.92 -9.67 2.49
C ASP A 47 5.29 -8.28 2.32
N ASP A 48 5.95 -7.36 1.59
CA ASP A 48 5.37 -6.05 1.29
C ASP A 48 4.14 -6.18 0.39
N GLU A 49 4.17 -7.08 -0.60
CA GLU A 49 3.04 -7.32 -1.50
C GLU A 49 1.86 -7.95 -0.75
N GLU A 50 2.13 -8.92 0.14
CA GLU A 50 1.10 -9.55 0.98
C GLU A 50 0.47 -8.54 1.95
N LEU A 51 1.28 -7.67 2.57
CA LEU A 51 0.80 -6.56 3.40
C LEU A 51 -0.06 -5.57 2.61
N ALA A 52 0.41 -5.15 1.43
CA ALA A 52 -0.33 -4.23 0.58
C ALA A 52 -1.68 -4.82 0.16
N LEU A 53 -1.70 -6.10 -0.24
CA LEU A 53 -2.92 -6.80 -0.62
C LEU A 53 -3.93 -6.83 0.53
N LYS A 54 -3.47 -7.18 1.74
CA LYS A 54 -4.32 -7.22 2.94
C LYS A 54 -4.95 -5.86 3.23
N VAL A 55 -4.15 -4.79 3.20
CA VAL A 55 -4.64 -3.42 3.41
C VAL A 55 -5.67 -3.03 2.35
N LEU A 56 -5.42 -3.35 1.08
CA LEU A 56 -6.35 -3.03 -0.01
C LEU A 56 -7.66 -3.80 0.12
N GLN A 57 -7.63 -5.05 0.55
CA GLN A 57 -8.82 -5.85 0.83
C GLN A 57 -9.64 -5.26 1.99
N GLU A 58 -8.98 -4.85 3.08
CA GLU A 58 -9.65 -4.20 4.21
C GLU A 58 -10.32 -2.88 3.79
N LEU A 59 -9.63 -2.07 2.99
CA LEU A 59 -10.20 -0.84 2.42
C LEU A 59 -11.43 -1.13 1.54
N GLY A 60 -11.33 -2.14 0.66
CA GLY A 60 -12.46 -2.57 -0.17
C GLY A 60 -13.65 -3.06 0.66
N ALA A 61 -13.40 -3.84 1.71
CA ALA A 61 -14.45 -4.32 2.62
C ALA A 61 -15.13 -3.16 3.37
N ASN A 62 -14.39 -2.14 3.78
CA ASN A 62 -14.95 -0.95 4.42
C ASN A 62 -15.82 -0.13 3.46
N ILE A 63 -15.45 -0.03 2.18
CA ILE A 63 -16.30 0.59 1.14
C ILE A 63 -17.61 -0.19 0.99
N SER A 64 -17.56 -1.52 0.98
CA SER A 64 -18.78 -2.34 0.92
C SER A 64 -19.72 -2.10 2.11
N LYS A 65 -19.17 -1.87 3.32
CA LYS A 65 -19.97 -1.53 4.51
C LYS A 65 -20.64 -0.16 4.42
N LEU A 66 -19.99 0.82 3.78
CA LEU A 66 -20.61 2.13 3.53
C LEU A 66 -21.86 1.98 2.66
N LYS A 67 -21.83 1.16 1.62
CA LYS A 67 -22.97 0.90 0.72
C LYS A 67 -24.17 0.21 1.38
N VAL A 68 -23.95 -0.48 2.50
CA VAL A 68 -25.02 -1.18 3.24
C VAL A 68 -25.65 -0.27 4.30
N SER A 69 -25.05 0.91 4.55
CA SER A 69 -25.52 1.87 5.55
C SER A 69 -26.37 3.01 4.94
N GLU A 70 -26.70 2.92 3.64
CA GLU A 70 -27.67 3.78 2.93
C GLU A 70 -28.99 3.02 2.77
#